data_AF-A0A8E2JL63-F1
#
_entry.id   AF-A0A8E2JL63-F1
#
_cell.length_a   1.000
_cell.length_b   1.000
_cell.length_c   1.000
_cell.angle_alpha   90.00
_cell.angle_beta   90.00
_cell.angle_gamma   90.00
#
_symmetry.space_group_name_H-M   'P 1'
#
loop_
_entity.id
_entity.type
_entity.pdbx_description
1 polymer ?
#
loop_
_entity_poly.entity_id
_entity_poly.type
_entity_poly.pdbx_seq_one_letter_code
_entity_poly.pdbx_strand_id
1 'polypeptide(L)'
;MCDSIFTFGQRGGYYFSTPSSQYHGLLPKKLAALLSTNTVAKVYCVTLGAEDSFLISYKGTDGQNHIQLHKLPYPLTAFLTHPSRLPHLPNISVSLGPHNASYYATDSVSYIWHGLPASLLAAYQSRLSDGIWTDPPRIVALGADSDWVLITAGDSAVWETSNYRILSQMLDFAKSRSGNSGGISEIKSLSLDAHRYQAFVATSTNGTLISSHLPPHTATAFTLVQEAVKADT
;
A
#
# COMPACT_ATOMS: atom_id res chain seq x y z
N MET A 1 -16.97 0.14 -3.12
CA MET A 1 -16.04 -0.67 -2.33
C MET A 1 -15.22 0.27 -1.47
N CYS A 2 -15.25 0.09 -0.16
CA CYS A 2 -14.34 0.77 0.75
C CYS A 2 -13.18 -0.20 1.00
N ASP A 3 -11.97 0.19 0.65
CA ASP A 3 -10.82 -0.69 0.71
C ASP A 3 -10.13 -0.57 2.07
N SER A 4 -9.67 -1.72 2.58
CA SER A 4 -8.86 -1.76 3.78
C SER A 4 -7.47 -1.20 3.49
N ILE A 5 -6.95 -0.38 4.40
CA ILE A 5 -5.64 0.25 4.29
C ILE A 5 -4.72 -0.38 5.33
N PHE A 6 -3.58 -0.87 4.87
CA PHE A 6 -2.50 -1.38 5.72
C PHE A 6 -1.20 -0.69 5.35
N THR A 7 -0.54 -0.05 6.32
CA THR A 7 0.78 0.54 6.12
C THR A 7 1.62 0.41 7.36
N PHE A 8 2.93 0.31 7.14
CA PHE A 8 3.96 0.20 8.17
C PHE A 8 4.90 1.39 8.09
N GLY A 9 5.34 1.87 9.24
CA GLY A 9 6.34 2.91 9.38
C GLY A 9 7.49 2.46 10.26
N GLN A 10 8.52 3.30 10.36
CA GLN A 10 9.67 2.99 11.19
C GLN A 10 9.31 2.77 12.66
N ARG A 11 10.18 2.04 13.38
CA ARG A 11 10.03 1.77 14.82
C ARG A 11 8.72 1.05 15.17
N GLY A 12 8.13 0.34 14.21
CA GLY A 12 6.86 -0.37 14.38
C GLY A 12 5.63 0.55 14.33
N GLY A 13 5.76 1.72 13.69
CA GLY A 13 4.61 2.53 13.30
C GLY A 13 3.67 1.72 12.41
N TYR A 14 2.37 1.86 12.60
CA TYR A 14 1.38 1.20 11.77
C TYR A 14 0.08 1.99 11.70
N TYR A 15 -0.62 1.82 10.59
CA TYR A 15 -2.01 2.24 10.41
C TYR A 15 -2.76 1.13 9.69
N PHE A 16 -3.78 0.59 10.35
CA PHE A 16 -4.68 -0.41 9.83
C PHE A 16 -6.10 0.17 9.83
N SER A 17 -6.78 0.09 8.70
CA SER A 17 -8.13 0.61 8.58
C SER A 17 -8.98 -0.31 7.71
N THR A 18 -10.23 -0.44 8.09
CA THR A 18 -11.31 -1.06 7.33
C THR A 18 -12.44 -0.03 7.21
N PRO A 19 -13.47 -0.31 6.39
CA PRO A 19 -14.63 0.57 6.32
C PRO A 19 -15.27 0.88 7.68
N SER A 20 -15.28 -0.07 8.61
CA SER A 20 -15.92 0.07 9.93
C SER A 20 -14.97 0.44 11.06
N SER A 21 -13.66 0.22 10.92
CA SER A 21 -12.73 0.30 12.05
C SER A 21 -11.37 0.87 11.67
N GLN A 22 -10.73 1.58 12.60
CA GLN A 22 -9.39 2.13 12.42
C GLN A 22 -8.53 1.91 13.66
N TYR A 23 -7.31 1.43 13.46
CA TYR A 23 -6.32 1.18 14.50
C TYR A 23 -4.94 1.66 14.06
N HIS A 24 -4.22 2.34 14.95
CA HIS A 24 -2.89 2.82 14.64
C HIS A 24 -2.04 2.96 15.90
N GLY A 25 -0.73 2.93 15.72
CA GLY A 25 0.23 3.14 16.78
C GLY A 25 1.54 3.73 16.24
N LEU A 26 2.22 4.49 17.09
CA LEU A 26 3.54 5.09 16.80
C LEU A 26 3.56 5.89 15.47
N LEU A 27 2.48 6.62 15.18
CA LEU A 27 2.38 7.47 14.00
C LEU A 27 3.27 8.73 14.10
N PRO A 28 3.67 9.33 12.97
CA PRO A 28 4.25 10.67 12.96
C PRO A 28 3.34 11.67 13.67
N LYS A 29 3.90 12.56 14.49
CA LYS A 29 3.13 13.46 15.39
C LYS A 29 2.06 14.27 14.66
N LYS A 30 2.37 14.78 13.46
CA LYS A 30 1.42 15.56 12.66
C LYS A 30 0.23 14.72 12.18
N LEU A 31 0.48 13.47 11.76
CA LEU A 31 -0.57 12.56 11.35
C LEU A 31 -1.43 12.14 12.54
N ALA A 32 -0.82 11.84 13.69
CA ALA A 32 -1.54 11.53 14.92
C ALA A 32 -2.45 12.69 15.37
N ALA A 33 -1.95 13.93 15.29
CA ALA A 33 -2.74 15.12 15.59
C ALA A 33 -3.94 15.27 14.64
N LEU A 34 -3.75 15.08 13.33
CA LEU A 34 -4.82 15.12 12.34
C LEU A 34 -5.88 14.03 12.57
N LEU A 35 -5.47 12.80 12.87
CA LEU A 35 -6.42 11.71 13.11
C LEU A 35 -7.17 11.86 14.45
N SER A 36 -6.65 12.70 15.36
CA SER A 36 -7.32 13.04 16.62
C SER A 36 -8.35 14.17 16.46
N THR A 37 -8.39 14.87 15.32
CA THR A 37 -9.39 15.90 15.05
C THR A 37 -10.65 15.28 14.41
N ASN A 38 -11.82 15.87 14.69
CA ASN A 38 -13.09 15.46 14.06
C ASN A 38 -13.27 16.06 12.65
N THR A 39 -12.17 16.20 11.90
CA THR A 39 -12.17 16.81 10.56
C THR A 39 -12.09 15.77 9.45
N VAL A 40 -11.73 14.53 9.77
CA VAL A 40 -11.56 13.43 8.81
C VAL A 40 -12.82 12.57 8.81
N ALA A 41 -13.57 12.58 7.70
CA ALA A 41 -14.79 11.78 7.54
C ALA A 41 -14.51 10.41 6.93
N LYS A 42 -13.57 10.32 5.98
CA LYS A 42 -13.19 9.06 5.33
C LYS A 42 -11.74 9.11 4.90
N VAL A 43 -10.96 8.10 5.22
CA VAL A 43 -9.58 7.96 4.74
C VAL A 43 -9.58 7.19 3.42
N TYR A 44 -8.84 7.68 2.42
CA TYR A 44 -8.68 7.03 1.12
C TYR A 44 -7.36 6.29 1.02
N CYS A 45 -6.27 6.91 1.48
CA CYS A 45 -4.94 6.33 1.45
C CYS A 45 -4.12 6.83 2.65
N VAL A 46 -3.31 5.96 3.23
CA VAL A 46 -2.27 6.31 4.19
C VAL A 46 -1.01 5.56 3.82
N THR A 47 0.10 6.28 3.77
CA THR A 47 1.42 5.67 3.60
C THR A 47 2.35 6.26 4.64
N LEU A 48 3.02 5.38 5.38
CA LEU A 48 4.07 5.76 6.32
C LEU A 48 5.41 5.47 5.65
N GLY A 49 6.36 6.39 5.75
CA GLY A 49 7.70 6.23 5.20
C GLY A 49 8.77 6.31 6.29
N ALA A 50 9.98 6.68 5.86
CA ALA A 50 11.10 6.89 6.75
C ALA A 50 10.91 8.09 7.70
N GLU A 51 11.45 8.01 8.91
CA GLU A 51 11.34 9.00 9.97
C GLU A 51 9.88 9.40 10.28
N ASP A 52 9.56 10.69 10.18
CA ASP A 52 8.24 11.27 10.35
C ASP A 52 7.52 11.46 9.01
N SER A 53 7.98 10.82 7.93
CA SER A 53 7.37 11.00 6.62
C SER A 53 6.06 10.23 6.49
N PHE A 54 5.07 10.89 5.89
CA PHE A 54 3.78 10.26 5.64
C PHE A 54 3.05 10.93 4.49
N LEU A 55 2.05 10.20 3.99
CA LEU A 55 0.96 10.67 3.17
C LEU A 55 -0.36 10.27 3.81
N ILE A 56 -1.35 11.15 3.78
CA ILE A 56 -2.75 10.82 3.96
C ILE A 56 -3.59 11.57 2.94
N SER A 57 -4.47 10.85 2.23
CA SER A 57 -5.56 11.43 1.46
C SER A 57 -6.89 11.04 2.09
N TYR A 58 -7.81 12.00 2.19
CA TYR A 58 -9.05 11.80 2.93
C TYR A 58 -10.16 12.74 2.46
N LYS A 59 -11.41 12.37 2.76
CA LYS A 59 -12.57 13.25 2.71
C LYS A 59 -12.73 13.94 4.05
N GLY A 60 -12.86 15.25 4.05
CA GLY A 60 -13.16 16.04 5.23
C GLY A 60 -14.64 15.95 5.62
N THR A 61 -14.96 16.38 6.84
CA THR A 61 -16.36 16.54 7.28
C THR A 61 -17.09 17.68 6.55
N ASP A 62 -16.33 18.57 5.91
CA ASP A 62 -16.81 19.57 4.94
C ASP A 62 -17.20 18.98 3.57
N GLY A 63 -17.00 17.67 3.38
CA GLY A 63 -17.26 16.97 2.14
C GLY A 63 -16.18 17.14 1.07
N GLN A 64 -15.13 17.91 1.33
CA GLN A 64 -14.04 18.16 0.38
C GLN A 64 -12.96 17.08 0.47
N ASN A 65 -12.23 16.90 -0.63
CA ASN A 65 -11.09 16.00 -0.70
C ASN A 65 -9.82 16.74 -0.28
N HIS A 66 -9.07 16.16 0.65
CA HIS A 66 -7.87 16.73 1.23
C HIS A 66 -6.69 15.76 1.07
N ILE A 67 -5.49 16.33 0.94
CA ILE A 67 -4.23 15.59 0.97
C ILE A 67 -3.28 16.29 1.93
N GLN A 68 -2.66 15.52 2.82
CA GLN A 68 -1.58 16.01 3.68
C GLN A 68 -0.38 15.10 3.56
N LEU A 69 0.79 15.71 3.51
CA LEU A 69 2.05 15.00 3.37
C LEU A 69 3.14 15.68 4.22
N HIS A 70 4.14 14.91 4.60
CA HIS A 70 5.28 15.40 5.33
C HIS A 70 6.55 14.65 4.93
N LYS A 71 7.65 15.37 4.71
CA LYS A 71 8.99 14.82 4.42
C LYS A 71 9.03 13.75 3.30
N LEU A 72 8.17 13.86 2.29
CA LEU A 72 8.24 13.02 1.09
C LEU A 72 9.21 13.63 0.06
N PRO A 73 9.79 12.83 -0.84
CA PRO A 73 10.59 13.35 -1.95
C PRO A 73 9.84 14.42 -2.75
N TYR A 74 10.54 15.46 -3.19
CA TYR A 74 9.94 16.59 -3.89
C TYR A 74 9.17 16.19 -5.17
N PRO A 75 9.70 15.33 -6.07
CA PRO A 75 8.96 14.96 -7.27
C PRO A 75 7.67 14.18 -6.96
N LEU A 76 7.69 13.35 -5.92
CA LEU A 76 6.49 12.65 -5.43
C LEU A 76 5.47 13.65 -4.86
N THR A 77 5.92 14.61 -4.05
CA THR A 77 5.08 15.67 -3.49
C THR A 77 4.41 16.47 -4.61
N ALA A 78 5.19 16.93 -5.60
CA ALA A 78 4.68 17.71 -6.73
C ALA A 78 3.64 16.93 -7.56
N PHE A 79 3.85 15.63 -7.76
CA PHE A 79 2.88 14.77 -8.43
C PHE A 79 1.57 14.67 -7.64
N LEU A 80 1.65 14.44 -6.33
CA LEU A 80 0.49 14.21 -5.46
C LEU A 80 -0.35 15.47 -5.20
N THR A 81 0.29 16.64 -5.15
CA THR A 81 -0.40 17.92 -4.88
C THR A 81 -0.85 18.66 -6.14
N HIS A 82 -0.68 18.07 -7.32
CA HIS A 82 -1.09 18.72 -8.55
C HIS A 82 -2.62 18.91 -8.56
N PRO A 83 -3.16 20.11 -8.85
CA PRO A 83 -4.59 20.39 -8.73
C PRO A 83 -5.51 19.44 -9.52
N SER A 84 -5.05 18.96 -10.68
CA SER A 84 -5.79 17.98 -11.49
C SER A 84 -6.01 16.63 -10.81
N ARG A 85 -5.32 16.35 -9.70
CA ARG A 85 -5.42 15.08 -8.95
C ARG A 85 -6.44 15.10 -7.82
N LEU A 86 -6.92 16.27 -7.40
CA LEU A 86 -7.88 16.38 -6.29
C LEU A 86 -9.18 15.55 -6.50
N PRO A 87 -9.73 15.44 -7.73
CA PRO A 87 -10.85 14.54 -8.00
C PRO A 87 -10.49 13.05 -7.88
N HIS A 88 -9.22 12.70 -8.05
CA HIS A 88 -8.71 11.33 -8.10
C HIS A 88 -8.08 10.86 -6.78
N LEU A 89 -8.10 11.66 -5.71
CA LEU A 89 -7.58 11.26 -4.39
C LEU A 89 -8.10 9.91 -3.88
N PRO A 90 -9.36 9.50 -4.13
CA PRO A 90 -9.85 8.18 -3.73
C PRO A 90 -9.10 6.99 -4.35
N ASN A 91 -8.42 7.21 -5.48
CA ASN A 91 -7.70 6.17 -6.22
C ASN A 91 -6.19 6.22 -6.00
N ILE A 92 -5.70 7.12 -5.12
CA ILE A 92 -4.27 7.24 -4.87
C ILE A 92 -3.74 5.99 -4.19
N SER A 93 -2.70 5.41 -4.78
CA SER A 93 -1.89 4.35 -4.19
C SER A 93 -0.44 4.80 -4.17
N VAL A 94 0.22 4.66 -3.03
CA VAL A 94 1.64 5.00 -2.86
C VAL A 94 2.34 3.87 -2.12
N SER A 95 3.47 3.44 -2.67
CA SER A 95 4.39 2.52 -2.05
C SER A 95 5.76 3.19 -1.90
N LEU A 96 6.31 3.16 -0.69
CA LEU A 96 7.61 3.72 -0.35
C LEU A 96 8.56 2.58 0.03
N GLY A 97 9.74 2.57 -0.58
CA GLY A 97 10.82 1.69 -0.16
C GLY A 97 11.61 2.27 1.02
N PRO A 98 12.68 1.58 1.44
CA PRO A 98 13.51 1.99 2.58
C PRO A 98 14.06 3.40 2.40
N HIS A 99 14.06 4.17 3.49
CA HIS A 99 14.56 5.56 3.51
C HIS A 99 13.86 6.52 2.52
N ASN A 100 12.69 6.15 1.98
CA ASN A 100 12.03 6.84 0.87
C ASN A 100 12.92 6.98 -0.39
N ALA A 101 13.96 6.15 -0.52
CA ALA A 101 14.92 6.21 -1.63
C ALA A 101 14.32 5.69 -2.95
N SER A 102 13.30 4.83 -2.83
CA SER A 102 12.49 4.35 -3.95
C SER A 102 11.01 4.56 -3.66
N TYR A 103 10.23 4.84 -4.70
CA TYR A 103 8.79 4.97 -4.56
C TYR A 103 8.06 4.66 -5.86
N TYR A 104 6.80 4.29 -5.71
CA TYR A 104 5.81 4.19 -6.76
C TYR A 104 4.54 4.90 -6.29
N ALA A 105 3.92 5.69 -7.16
CA ALA A 105 2.63 6.32 -6.91
C ALA A 105 1.77 6.35 -8.16
N THR A 106 0.46 6.16 -7.97
CA THR A 106 -0.54 6.24 -9.04
C THR A 106 -1.87 6.75 -8.51
N ASP A 107 -2.67 7.32 -9.38
CA ASP A 107 -4.10 7.61 -9.16
C ASP A 107 -4.99 6.82 -10.15
N SER A 108 -4.47 5.69 -10.65
CA SER A 108 -5.01 4.84 -11.72
C SER A 108 -5.01 5.44 -13.13
N VAL A 109 -4.82 6.76 -13.26
CA VAL A 109 -4.77 7.46 -14.56
C VAL A 109 -3.32 7.79 -14.92
N SER A 110 -2.51 8.13 -13.94
CA SER A 110 -1.11 8.47 -14.13
C SER A 110 -0.24 7.83 -13.07
N TYR A 111 1.05 7.81 -13.38
CA TYR A 111 2.02 7.00 -12.67
C TYR A 111 3.30 7.81 -12.53
N ILE A 112 3.93 7.75 -11.36
CA ILE A 112 5.27 8.25 -11.13
C ILE A 112 6.04 7.23 -10.30
N TRP A 113 7.31 7.06 -10.61
CA TRP A 113 8.20 6.21 -9.83
C TRP A 113 9.60 6.79 -9.83
N HIS A 114 10.39 6.38 -8.85
CA HIS A 114 11.81 6.73 -8.75
C HIS A 114 12.55 5.65 -7.99
N GLY A 115 13.81 5.42 -8.36
CA GLY A 115 14.71 4.53 -7.62
C GLY A 115 14.24 3.07 -7.52
N LEU A 116 13.35 2.60 -8.40
CA LEU A 116 12.86 1.23 -8.34
C LEU A 116 14.03 0.23 -8.51
N PRO A 117 14.00 -0.94 -7.83
CA PRO A 117 14.94 -2.03 -8.10
C PRO A 117 15.01 -2.35 -9.59
N ALA A 118 16.21 -2.68 -10.10
CA ALA A 118 16.42 -2.84 -11.54
C ALA A 118 15.52 -3.94 -12.16
N SER A 119 15.32 -5.04 -11.44
CA SER A 119 14.43 -6.14 -11.82
C SER A 119 12.96 -5.70 -11.87
N LEU A 120 12.51 -4.90 -10.90
CA LEU A 120 11.18 -4.28 -10.91
C LEU A 120 11.03 -3.31 -12.08
N LEU A 121 12.02 -2.44 -12.33
CA LEU A 121 11.98 -1.47 -13.41
C LEU A 121 11.88 -2.17 -14.78
N ALA A 122 12.66 -3.24 -14.99
CA ALA A 122 12.58 -4.04 -16.20
C ALA A 122 11.20 -4.70 -16.37
N ALA A 123 10.65 -5.29 -15.30
CA ALA A 123 9.31 -5.86 -15.31
C ALA A 123 8.25 -4.77 -15.63
N TYR A 124 8.38 -3.59 -15.03
CA TYR A 124 7.50 -2.45 -15.24
C TYR A 124 7.54 -1.95 -16.69
N GLN A 125 8.75 -1.76 -17.23
CA GLN A 125 8.97 -1.30 -18.61
C GLN A 125 8.51 -2.30 -19.67
N SER A 126 8.61 -3.61 -19.41
CA SER A 126 8.13 -4.64 -20.34
C SER A 126 6.61 -4.60 -20.60
N ARG A 127 5.87 -3.86 -19.77
CA ARG A 127 4.41 -3.68 -19.87
C ARG A 127 4.02 -2.35 -20.50
N LEU A 128 5.00 -1.55 -20.91
CA LEU A 128 4.81 -0.30 -21.63
C LEU A 128 5.17 -0.52 -23.11
N SER A 129 4.25 -0.16 -24.00
CA SER A 129 4.50 -0.05 -25.44
C SER A 129 4.24 1.40 -25.84
N ASP A 130 5.27 2.09 -26.32
CA ASP A 130 5.17 3.50 -26.75
C ASP A 130 4.57 4.44 -25.69
N GLY A 131 4.87 4.18 -24.41
CA GLY A 131 4.33 4.95 -23.28
C GLY A 131 2.90 4.59 -22.88
N ILE A 132 2.29 3.60 -23.53
CA ILE A 132 0.94 3.10 -23.25
C ILE A 132 1.03 1.78 -22.48
N TRP A 133 0.21 1.65 -21.44
CA TRP A 133 0.06 0.41 -20.68
C TRP A 133 -0.58 -0.70 -21.53
N THR A 134 0.16 -1.79 -21.71
CA THR A 134 -0.41 -3.05 -22.23
C THR A 134 -1.10 -3.85 -21.13
N ASP A 135 -0.56 -3.77 -19.91
CA ASP A 135 -1.10 -4.39 -18.71
C ASP A 135 -0.68 -3.56 -17.47
N PRO A 136 -1.51 -2.60 -17.02
CA PRO A 136 -1.10 -1.64 -16.00
C PRO A 136 -0.91 -2.31 -14.62
N PRO A 137 -0.03 -1.76 -13.77
CA PRO A 137 0.11 -2.24 -12.40
C PRO A 137 -1.19 -2.01 -11.59
N ARG A 138 -1.65 -3.03 -10.86
CA ARG A 138 -2.72 -2.88 -9.84
C ARG A 138 -2.18 -2.90 -8.42
N ILE A 139 -1.11 -3.66 -8.17
CA ILE A 139 -0.37 -3.67 -6.90
C ILE A 139 1.10 -3.49 -7.21
N VAL A 140 1.72 -2.50 -6.56
CA VAL A 140 3.17 -2.38 -6.44
C VAL A 140 3.46 -2.22 -4.96
N ALA A 141 4.17 -3.18 -4.38
CA ALA A 141 4.55 -3.15 -2.98
C ALA A 141 6.07 -3.23 -2.86
N LEU A 142 6.67 -2.17 -2.31
CA LEU A 142 8.10 -2.06 -2.05
C LEU A 142 8.39 -2.49 -0.60
N GLY A 143 9.32 -3.42 -0.45
CA GLY A 143 9.77 -3.96 0.84
C GLY A 143 11.19 -3.53 1.19
N ALA A 144 11.72 -4.15 2.23
CA ALA A 144 13.08 -3.96 2.69
C ALA A 144 14.11 -4.50 1.69
N ASP A 145 15.31 -3.90 1.67
CA ASP A 145 16.45 -4.34 0.86
C ASP A 145 16.15 -4.67 -0.60
N SER A 146 15.41 -3.76 -1.25
CA SER A 146 15.04 -3.89 -2.66
C SER A 146 14.14 -5.07 -2.99
N ASP A 147 13.50 -5.71 -2.01
CA ASP A 147 12.39 -6.64 -2.28
C ASP A 147 11.15 -5.89 -2.77
N TRP A 148 10.36 -6.53 -3.61
CA TRP A 148 9.17 -5.96 -4.21
C TRP A 148 8.20 -7.02 -4.72
N VAL A 149 6.95 -6.60 -4.90
CA VAL A 149 5.91 -7.35 -5.61
C VAL A 149 5.21 -6.44 -6.61
N LEU A 150 5.04 -6.95 -7.83
CA LEU A 150 4.23 -6.35 -8.90
C LEU A 150 3.11 -7.33 -9.26
N ILE A 151 1.86 -6.88 -9.16
CA ILE A 151 0.69 -7.57 -9.73
C ILE A 151 0.00 -6.59 -10.67
N THR A 152 -0.36 -7.06 -11.86
CA THR A 152 -1.01 -6.25 -12.89
C THR A 152 -2.53 -6.40 -12.93
N ALA A 153 -3.20 -5.53 -13.68
CA ALA A 153 -4.63 -5.60 -13.94
C ALA A 153 -5.07 -6.93 -14.60
N GLY A 154 -4.22 -7.51 -15.46
CA GLY A 154 -4.40 -8.85 -16.03
C GLY A 154 -3.96 -9.99 -15.12
N ASP A 155 -3.76 -9.75 -13.82
CA ASP A 155 -3.37 -10.73 -12.80
C ASP A 155 -2.05 -11.47 -13.08
N SER A 156 -1.17 -10.86 -13.88
CA SER A 156 0.22 -11.30 -13.98
C SER A 156 1.00 -10.81 -12.76
N ALA A 157 1.73 -11.72 -12.12
CA ALA A 157 2.55 -11.42 -10.95
C ALA A 157 4.04 -11.73 -11.17
N VAL A 158 4.88 -10.80 -10.73
CA VAL A 158 6.34 -10.94 -10.66
C VAL A 158 6.79 -10.35 -9.32
N TRP A 159 7.79 -10.95 -8.70
CA TRP A 159 8.26 -10.50 -7.40
C TRP A 159 9.72 -10.87 -7.17
N GLU A 160 10.33 -10.15 -6.24
CA GLU A 160 11.61 -10.47 -5.61
C GLU A 160 11.41 -10.29 -4.11
N THR A 161 11.36 -11.39 -3.36
CA THR A 161 10.92 -11.40 -1.95
C THR A 161 11.87 -12.21 -1.08
N SER A 162 13.17 -11.97 -1.28
CA SER A 162 14.24 -12.71 -0.62
C SER A 162 14.16 -12.64 0.91
N ASN A 163 13.73 -11.51 1.46
CA ASN A 163 13.52 -11.25 2.88
C ASN A 163 12.08 -11.50 3.35
N TYR A 164 11.18 -11.98 2.48
CA TYR A 164 9.77 -12.29 2.79
C TYR A 164 9.41 -13.72 2.38
N ARG A 165 10.09 -14.70 2.97
CA ARG A 165 9.93 -16.13 2.67
C ARG A 165 8.48 -16.62 2.70
N ILE A 166 7.71 -16.25 3.73
CA ILE A 166 6.31 -16.67 3.85
C ILE A 166 5.45 -16.06 2.74
N LEU A 167 5.71 -14.80 2.38
CA LEU A 167 5.04 -14.16 1.24
C LEU A 167 5.41 -14.85 -0.07
N SER A 168 6.69 -15.18 -0.27
CA SER A 168 7.17 -15.88 -1.46
C SER A 168 6.43 -17.20 -1.66
N GLN A 169 6.31 -18.01 -0.60
CA GLN A 169 5.54 -19.26 -0.61
C GLN A 169 4.05 -19.04 -0.92
N MET A 170 3.45 -17.98 -0.36
CA MET A 170 2.07 -17.61 -0.64
C MET A 170 1.88 -17.24 -2.12
N LEU A 171 2.79 -16.46 -2.70
CA LEU A 171 2.75 -16.02 -4.09
C LEU A 171 2.99 -17.19 -5.06
N ASP A 172 3.94 -18.08 -4.74
CA ASP A 172 4.16 -19.32 -5.50
C ASP A 172 2.91 -20.20 -5.51
N PHE A 173 2.28 -20.39 -4.35
CA PHE A 173 1.03 -21.13 -4.24
C PHE A 173 -0.10 -20.48 -5.04
N ALA A 174 -0.28 -19.15 -4.92
CA ALA A 174 -1.28 -18.41 -5.68
C ALA A 174 -1.05 -18.50 -7.21
N LYS A 175 0.21 -18.42 -7.65
CA LYS A 175 0.58 -18.56 -9.07
C LYS A 175 0.32 -19.98 -9.59
N SER A 176 0.57 -21.00 -8.77
CA SER A 176 0.32 -22.40 -9.17
C SER A 176 -1.16 -22.72 -9.42
N ARG A 177 -2.08 -21.89 -8.90
CA ARG A 177 -3.53 -22.03 -9.10
C ARG A 177 -4.10 -21.19 -10.24
N SER A 178 -3.26 -20.41 -10.94
CA SER A 178 -3.68 -19.53 -12.04
C SER A 178 -4.46 -20.30 -13.10
N GLY A 179 -5.74 -19.93 -13.32
CA GLY A 179 -6.67 -20.62 -14.23
C GLY A 179 -7.89 -21.26 -13.54
N ASN A 180 -7.88 -21.37 -12.21
CA ASN A 180 -9.03 -21.79 -11.39
C ASN A 180 -9.55 -20.62 -10.53
N SER A 181 -10.73 -20.77 -9.91
CA SER A 181 -11.13 -19.90 -8.80
C SER A 181 -10.13 -20.07 -7.65
N GLY A 182 -9.40 -19.01 -7.33
CA GLY A 182 -8.22 -19.08 -6.45
C GLY A 182 -6.92 -18.86 -7.18
N GLY A 183 -6.25 -17.73 -6.96
CA GLY A 183 -4.96 -17.45 -7.58
C GLY A 183 -4.50 -16.01 -7.30
N ILE A 184 -3.62 -15.49 -8.16
CA ILE A 184 -3.14 -14.10 -8.06
C ILE A 184 -4.29 -13.09 -8.07
N SER A 185 -5.35 -13.35 -8.84
CA SER A 185 -6.56 -12.53 -8.92
C SER A 185 -7.28 -12.35 -7.59
N GLU A 186 -7.13 -13.29 -6.65
CA GLU A 186 -7.72 -13.16 -5.31
C GLU A 186 -6.95 -12.19 -4.42
N ILE A 187 -5.69 -11.87 -4.71
CA ILE A 187 -4.92 -10.93 -3.89
C ILE A 187 -5.45 -9.53 -4.18
N LYS A 188 -6.27 -8.97 -3.29
CA LYS A 188 -6.88 -7.65 -3.43
C LYS A 188 -5.89 -6.53 -3.11
N SER A 189 -5.14 -6.67 -2.03
CA SER A 189 -4.11 -5.70 -1.62
C SER A 189 -2.93 -6.40 -0.95
N LEU A 190 -1.76 -5.75 -0.99
CA LEU A 190 -0.54 -6.24 -0.36
C LEU A 190 0.29 -5.04 0.12
N SER A 191 0.71 -5.09 1.38
CA SER A 191 1.59 -4.11 2.00
C SER A 191 2.79 -4.82 2.61
N LEU A 192 3.99 -4.38 2.25
CA LEU A 192 5.26 -4.84 2.84
C LEU A 192 5.75 -3.79 3.83
N ASP A 193 6.33 -4.23 4.93
CA ASP A 193 7.06 -3.34 5.83
C ASP A 193 8.47 -3.11 5.28
N ALA A 194 8.73 -1.91 4.74
CA ALA A 194 10.04 -1.52 4.21
C ALA A 194 11.14 -1.38 5.29
N HIS A 195 10.82 -1.59 6.57
CA HIS A 195 11.72 -1.44 7.70
C HIS A 195 11.88 -2.71 8.54
N ARG A 196 11.17 -3.78 8.18
CA ARG A 196 11.22 -5.07 8.89
C ARG A 196 11.05 -6.23 7.91
N TYR A 197 12.04 -7.10 7.86
CA TYR A 197 11.96 -8.33 7.07
C TYR A 197 10.78 -9.20 7.50
N GLN A 198 10.25 -9.97 6.54
CA GLN A 198 9.11 -10.88 6.70
C GLN A 198 7.77 -10.22 7.07
N ALA A 199 7.75 -8.94 7.46
CA ALA A 199 6.54 -8.27 7.90
C ALA A 199 5.68 -7.81 6.71
N PHE A 200 4.50 -8.39 6.56
CA PHE A 200 3.57 -8.03 5.49
C PHE A 200 2.11 -8.26 5.91
N VAL A 201 1.19 -7.62 5.19
CA VAL A 201 -0.24 -7.94 5.19
C VAL A 201 -0.72 -8.05 3.75
N ALA A 202 -1.43 -9.13 3.45
CA ALA A 202 -2.13 -9.35 2.19
C ALA A 202 -3.62 -9.53 2.48
N THR A 203 -4.47 -8.90 1.67
CA THR A 203 -5.93 -9.06 1.74
C THR A 203 -6.41 -9.80 0.51
N SER A 204 -7.27 -10.79 0.70
CA SER A 204 -7.96 -11.50 -0.39
C SER A 204 -9.28 -10.80 -0.74
N THR A 205 -9.78 -11.02 -1.96
CA THR A 205 -11.11 -10.56 -2.41
C THR A 205 -12.25 -11.13 -1.57
N ASN A 206 -12.05 -12.26 -0.90
CA ASN A 206 -13.02 -12.88 0.01
C ASN A 206 -12.92 -12.39 1.47
N GLY A 207 -12.13 -11.34 1.74
CA GLY A 207 -11.96 -10.78 3.09
C GLY A 207 -10.96 -11.54 3.96
N THR A 208 -10.28 -12.57 3.44
CA THR A 208 -9.20 -13.24 4.17
C THR A 208 -8.00 -12.31 4.30
N LEU A 209 -7.49 -12.15 5.52
CA LEU A 209 -6.22 -11.46 5.80
C LEU A 209 -5.13 -12.47 6.12
N ILE A 210 -4.03 -12.37 5.38
CA ILE A 210 -2.80 -13.15 5.59
C ILE A 210 -1.73 -12.16 6.03
N SER A 211 -1.04 -12.45 7.12
CA SER A 211 0.08 -11.64 7.60
C SER A 211 1.19 -12.51 8.16
N SER A 212 2.36 -11.92 8.31
CA SER A 212 3.51 -12.56 8.91
C SER A 212 4.38 -11.52 9.61
N HIS A 213 5.07 -11.91 10.68
CA HIS A 213 6.09 -11.14 11.41
C HIS A 213 5.72 -9.68 11.76
N LEU A 214 4.43 -9.40 11.96
CA LEU A 214 3.98 -8.10 12.43
C LEU A 214 4.63 -7.78 13.80
N PRO A 215 4.96 -6.49 14.09
CA PRO A 215 5.51 -6.14 15.38
C PRO A 215 4.58 -6.58 16.53
N PRO A 216 5.09 -7.16 17.64
CA PRO A 216 4.23 -7.75 18.67
C PRO A 216 3.16 -6.80 19.24
N HIS A 217 3.47 -5.50 19.34
CA HIS A 217 2.51 -4.50 19.84
C HIS A 217 1.36 -4.19 18.88
N THR A 218 1.39 -4.70 17.65
CA THR A 218 0.27 -4.56 16.69
C THR A 218 -0.69 -5.74 16.77
N ALA A 219 -0.41 -6.79 17.55
CA ALA A 219 -1.17 -8.04 17.54
C ALA A 219 -2.66 -7.81 17.84
N THR A 220 -2.98 -7.08 18.91
CA THR A 220 -4.37 -6.78 19.28
C THR A 220 -5.11 -6.00 18.19
N ALA A 221 -4.47 -4.96 17.65
CA ALA A 221 -5.05 -4.17 16.57
C ALA A 221 -5.29 -5.02 15.32
N PHE A 222 -4.36 -5.92 14.99
CA PHE A 222 -4.49 -6.78 13.83
C PHE A 222 -5.64 -7.79 14.00
N THR A 223 -5.79 -8.42 15.18
CA THR A 223 -6.93 -9.31 15.47
C THR A 223 -8.28 -8.60 15.27
N LEU A 224 -8.41 -7.37 15.80
CA LEU A 224 -9.64 -6.59 15.65
C LEU A 224 -9.92 -6.24 14.19
N VAL A 225 -8.89 -5.90 13.42
CA VAL A 225 -9.03 -5.66 11.98
C VAL A 225 -9.40 -6.93 11.23
N GLN A 226 -8.90 -8.09 11.63
CA GLN A 226 -9.30 -9.37 11.06
C GLN A 226 -10.78 -9.69 11.26
N GLU A 227 -11.34 -9.32 12.40
CA GLU A 227 -12.78 -9.44 12.66
C GLU A 227 -13.58 -8.42 11.83
N ALA A 228 -13.11 -7.17 11.76
CA ALA A 228 -13.77 -6.11 11.02
C ALA A 228 -13.80 -6.38 9.50
N VAL A 229 -12.70 -6.86 8.90
CA VAL A 229 -12.68 -7.18 7.45
C VAL A 229 -13.68 -8.29 7.12
N LYS A 230 -13.84 -9.29 7.98
CA LYS A 230 -14.84 -10.36 7.79
C LYS A 230 -16.27 -9.85 7.88
N ALA A 231 -16.53 -8.82 8.70
CA ALA A 231 -17.84 -8.19 8.81
C ALA A 231 -18.14 -7.22 7.65
N ASP A 232 -17.08 -6.61 7.08
CA ASP A 232 -17.17 -5.61 6.01
C ASP A 232 -17.19 -6.22 4.59
N THR A 233 -16.93 -7.52 4.44
CA THR A 233 -16.88 -8.26 3.16
C THR A 233 -18.14 -9.09 2.94
#